data_AF-A0A4S3JL06-F1
#
_entry.id   AF-A0A4S3JL06-F1
#
_cell.length_a   1.000
_cell.length_b   1.000
_cell.length_c   1.000
_cell.angle_alpha   90.00
_cell.angle_beta   90.00
_cell.angle_gamma   90.00
#
_symmetry.space_group_name_H-M   'P 1'
#
loop_
_entity.id
_entity.type
_entity.pdbx_description
1 polymer ?
#
loop_
_entity_poly.entity_id
_entity_poly.type
_entity_poly.pdbx_seq_one_letter_code
_entity_poly.pdbx_strand_id
1 'polypeptide(L)'
;MAAFISGPLDTGPNDCYFHTYYVPQINEAITRDDDFVIGPILSGVDANALAYLLSYPVSPTRITVFATAGENSMWGSGERDAAMTAASVYDILRVRTRDESRRLYGRMWREGHITNTERNWKRRRGIAEDVEVSAEEIHRSMGFTEKKGLFNRLMSRCKD
;
A
#
# COMPACT_ATOMS: atom_id res chain seq x y z
N MET A 1 12.45 -4.81 -12.78
CA MET A 1 11.17 -5.55 -12.60
C MET A 1 10.06 -4.54 -12.35
N ALA A 2 8.78 -4.92 -12.36
CA ALA A 2 7.68 -3.99 -12.04
C ALA A 2 7.15 -4.21 -10.61
N ALA A 3 7.06 -3.13 -9.84
CA ALA A 3 6.59 -3.09 -8.45
C ALA A 3 5.18 -2.51 -8.37
N PHE A 4 4.21 -3.25 -7.83
CA PHE A 4 2.88 -2.69 -7.57
C PHE A 4 2.82 -2.06 -6.17
N ILE A 5 2.60 -0.76 -6.12
CA ILE A 5 2.44 -0.02 -4.87
C ILE A 5 0.96 -0.02 -4.49
N SER A 6 0.65 -0.54 -3.31
CA SER A 6 -0.72 -0.64 -2.80
C SER A 6 -0.77 -0.35 -1.31
N GLY A 7 -1.75 0.42 -0.86
CA GLY A 7 -1.89 0.73 0.55
C GLY A 7 -3.19 1.45 0.93
N PRO A 8 -3.29 1.91 2.18
CA PRO A 8 -4.49 2.59 2.67
C PRO A 8 -4.66 4.01 2.10
N LEU A 9 -5.93 4.46 2.08
CA LEU A 9 -6.32 5.81 1.71
C LEU A 9 -5.92 6.88 2.74
N ASP A 10 -5.91 6.50 4.01
CA ASP A 10 -5.47 7.37 5.09
C ASP A 10 -3.99 7.09 5.37
N THR A 11 -3.13 8.09 5.23
CA THR A 11 -1.67 8.04 5.49
C THR A 11 -1.25 8.86 6.71
N GLY A 12 -2.22 9.38 7.46
CA GLY A 12 -2.01 10.31 8.58
C GLY A 12 -1.47 11.68 8.13
N PRO A 13 -1.36 12.63 9.07
CA PRO A 13 -0.83 13.96 8.78
C PRO A 13 0.60 13.93 8.23
N ASN A 14 0.87 14.84 7.28
CA ASN A 14 2.14 14.95 6.56
C ASN A 14 2.64 13.61 5.97
N ASP A 15 1.72 12.73 5.60
CA ASP A 15 2.01 11.44 4.96
C ASP A 15 2.97 10.55 5.75
N CYS A 16 2.99 10.72 7.06
CA CYS A 16 3.98 10.09 7.93
C CYS A 16 3.97 8.56 7.86
N TYR A 17 2.80 7.95 7.65
CA TYR A 17 2.66 6.50 7.46
C TYR A 17 3.37 6.06 6.18
N PHE A 18 3.18 6.82 5.09
CA PHE A 18 3.82 6.58 3.81
C PHE A 18 5.35 6.73 3.93
N HIS A 19 5.84 7.83 4.50
CA HIS A 19 7.27 8.05 4.69
C HIS A 19 7.95 6.99 5.56
N THR A 20 7.25 6.48 6.56
CA THR A 20 7.82 5.46 7.45
C THR A 20 7.93 4.10 6.77
N TYR A 21 6.87 3.66 6.09
CA TYR A 21 6.75 2.28 5.64
C TYR A 21 7.06 2.11 4.15
N TYR A 22 6.69 3.06 3.30
CA TYR A 22 6.79 2.90 1.84
C TYR A 22 8.09 3.45 1.28
N VAL A 23 8.52 4.63 1.72
CA VAL A 23 9.72 5.29 1.17
C VAL A 23 10.98 4.42 1.21
N PRO A 24 11.31 3.69 2.30
CA PRO A 24 12.48 2.81 2.30
C PRO A 24 12.42 1.74 1.19
N GLN A 25 11.27 1.08 1.03
CA GLN A 25 11.09 0.03 0.02
C GLN A 25 11.06 0.60 -1.41
N ILE A 26 10.47 1.78 -1.59
CA ILE A 26 10.50 2.48 -2.87
C ILE A 26 11.93 2.85 -3.24
N ASN A 27 12.74 3.34 -2.30
CA ASN A 27 14.14 3.68 -2.55
C ASN A 27 14.99 2.45 -2.92
N GLU A 28 14.74 1.30 -2.29
CA GLU A 28 15.35 0.03 -2.70
C GLU A 28 14.95 -0.37 -4.13
N ALA A 29 13.68 -0.22 -4.49
CA ALA A 29 13.20 -0.47 -5.86
C ALA A 29 13.81 0.52 -6.89
N ILE A 30 13.91 1.80 -6.55
CA ILE A 30 14.59 2.81 -7.39
C ILE A 30 16.04 2.40 -7.62
N THR A 31 16.75 1.96 -6.56
CA THR A 31 18.17 1.54 -6.62
C THR A 31 18.36 0.32 -7.53
N ARG A 32 17.37 -0.56 -7.60
CA ARG A 32 17.36 -1.72 -8.51
C ARG A 32 16.91 -1.40 -9.93
N ASP A 33 16.63 -0.13 -10.23
CA ASP A 33 16.11 0.34 -11.52
C ASP A 33 14.76 -0.31 -11.90
N ASP A 34 13.89 -0.56 -10.90
CA ASP A 34 12.57 -1.16 -11.10
C ASP A 34 11.52 -0.17 -11.66
N ASP A 35 10.56 -0.67 -12.43
CA ASP A 35 9.35 0.06 -12.83
C ASP A 35 8.30 0.05 -11.74
N PHE A 36 7.36 0.99 -11.77
CA PHE A 36 6.30 1.16 -10.78
C PHE A 36 4.93 1.08 -11.42
N VAL A 37 4.05 0.32 -10.79
CA VAL A 37 2.62 0.23 -11.10
C VAL A 37 1.88 0.83 -9.92
N ILE A 38 1.00 1.80 -10.20
CA ILE A 38 0.24 2.53 -9.18
C ILE A 38 -1.22 2.63 -9.60
N GLY A 39 -2.11 2.60 -8.61
CA GLY A 39 -3.51 2.91 -8.82
C GLY A 39 -3.74 4.40 -9.15
N PRO A 40 -4.92 4.75 -9.69
CA PRO A 40 -5.28 6.10 -10.10
C PRO A 40 -5.85 6.92 -8.93
N ILE A 41 -5.72 6.42 -7.69
CA ILE A 41 -6.38 7.03 -6.53
C ILE A 41 -5.64 8.31 -6.14
N LEU A 42 -6.38 9.43 -6.12
CA LEU A 42 -5.86 10.77 -5.86
C LEU A 42 -5.63 11.07 -4.36
N SER A 43 -5.61 10.05 -3.51
CA SER A 43 -5.31 10.17 -2.07
C SER A 43 -4.67 8.91 -1.51
N GLY A 44 -4.03 9.06 -0.35
CA GLY A 44 -3.37 7.96 0.37
C GLY A 44 -2.11 7.48 -0.32
N VAL A 45 -1.80 6.19 -0.15
CA VAL A 45 -0.53 5.62 -0.63
C VAL A 45 -0.30 5.79 -2.12
N ASP A 46 -1.33 5.66 -2.96
CA ASP A 46 -1.20 5.79 -4.43
C ASP A 46 -0.74 7.22 -4.81
N ALA A 47 -1.45 8.24 -4.30
CA ALA A 47 -1.12 9.63 -4.56
C ALA A 47 0.25 10.02 -3.99
N ASN A 48 0.56 9.57 -2.77
CA ASN A 48 1.83 9.87 -2.12
C ASN A 48 3.00 9.21 -2.85
N ALA A 49 2.82 7.97 -3.34
CA ALA A 49 3.81 7.27 -4.14
C ALA A 49 4.07 7.98 -5.47
N LEU A 50 3.01 8.39 -6.17
CA LEU A 50 3.15 9.13 -7.42
C LEU A 50 3.88 10.45 -7.18
N ALA A 51 3.48 11.23 -6.17
CA ALA A 51 4.14 12.48 -5.82
C ALA A 51 5.63 12.26 -5.46
N TYR A 52 5.93 11.23 -4.67
CA TYR A 52 7.30 10.90 -4.27
C TYR A 52 8.17 10.53 -5.47
N LEU A 53 7.69 9.64 -6.35
CA LEU A 53 8.42 9.21 -7.54
C LEU A 53 8.67 10.37 -8.52
N LEU A 54 7.70 11.27 -8.69
CA LEU A 54 7.85 12.45 -9.55
C LEU A 54 8.82 13.50 -8.97
N SER A 55 9.01 13.51 -7.64
CA SER A 55 9.97 14.39 -6.96
C SER A 55 11.42 13.88 -7.01
N TYR A 56 11.61 12.60 -7.36
CA TYR A 56 12.92 11.96 -7.52
C TYR A 56 13.28 11.81 -9.01
N PRO A 57 14.56 11.58 -9.38
CA PRO A 57 14.98 11.42 -10.77
C PRO A 57 14.58 10.06 -11.38
N VAL A 58 13.34 9.60 -11.13
CA VAL A 58 12.75 8.45 -11.80
C VAL A 58 12.13 8.95 -13.11
N SER A 59 12.50 8.34 -14.23
CA SER A 59 11.86 8.67 -15.52
C SER A 59 10.36 8.40 -15.44
N PRO A 60 9.48 9.32 -15.87
CA PRO A 60 8.03 9.07 -15.93
C PRO A 60 7.66 7.83 -16.74
N THR A 61 8.49 7.41 -17.71
CA THR A 61 8.29 6.18 -18.49
C THR A 61 8.38 4.90 -17.66
N ARG A 62 8.95 4.97 -16.46
CA ARG A 62 9.02 3.85 -15.49
C ARG A 62 7.80 3.81 -14.57
N ILE A 63 6.82 4.71 -14.74
CA ILE A 63 5.63 4.81 -13.88
C ILE A 63 4.40 4.52 -14.73
N THR A 64 3.75 3.40 -14.47
CA THR A 64 2.47 3.02 -15.08
C THR A 64 1.34 3.28 -14.10
N VAL A 65 0.45 4.21 -14.46
CA VAL A 65 -0.80 4.45 -13.71
C VAL A 65 -1.92 3.69 -14.39
N PHE A 66 -2.53 2.75 -13.68
CA PHE A 66 -3.64 1.94 -14.21
C PHE A 66 -4.96 2.69 -14.06
N ALA A 67 -5.37 3.35 -15.16
CA ALA A 67 -6.66 3.97 -15.28
C ALA A 67 -7.66 3.03 -15.99
N THR A 68 -8.86 2.81 -15.45
CA THR A 68 -9.95 2.04 -16.12
C THR A 68 -11.04 2.98 -16.65
N ALA A 69 -11.64 2.64 -17.80
CA ALA A 69 -12.68 3.46 -18.43
C ALA A 69 -13.92 3.74 -17.54
N GLY A 70 -14.14 2.94 -16.48
CA GLY A 70 -15.18 3.15 -15.46
C GLY A 70 -14.87 4.23 -14.42
N GLU A 71 -13.77 4.97 -14.55
CA GLU A 71 -13.30 5.95 -13.57
C GLU A 71 -14.19 7.18 -13.35
N ASN A 72 -15.25 7.33 -14.14
CA ASN A 72 -16.30 8.29 -13.82
C ASN A 72 -17.27 7.77 -12.73
N SER A 73 -17.13 6.50 -12.31
CA SER A 73 -18.02 5.84 -11.37
C SER A 73 -17.27 4.82 -10.51
N MET A 74 -16.87 5.25 -9.32
CA MET A 74 -16.46 4.44 -8.15
C MET A 74 -14.98 4.05 -7.99
N TRP A 75 -14.52 4.39 -6.80
CA TRP A 75 -13.30 4.01 -6.11
C TRP A 75 -13.07 2.49 -6.10
N GLY A 76 -11.85 2.05 -6.45
CA GLY A 76 -11.27 0.79 -5.97
C GLY A 76 -11.96 -0.52 -6.37
N SER A 77 -12.21 -0.78 -7.65
CA SER A 77 -12.69 -2.10 -8.07
C SER A 77 -11.61 -3.18 -7.85
N GLY A 78 -12.00 -4.32 -7.28
CA GLY A 78 -11.09 -5.46 -7.07
C GLY A 78 -10.50 -6.02 -8.38
N GLU A 79 -11.19 -5.81 -9.50
CA GLU A 79 -10.74 -6.21 -10.84
C GLU A 79 -9.53 -5.41 -11.31
N ARG A 80 -9.52 -4.09 -11.08
CA ARG A 80 -8.37 -3.24 -11.42
C ARG A 80 -7.14 -3.65 -10.61
N ASP A 81 -7.34 -3.86 -9.32
CA ASP A 81 -6.30 -4.33 -8.41
C ASP A 81 -5.75 -5.72 -8.82
N ALA A 82 -6.60 -6.61 -9.33
CA ALA A 82 -6.19 -7.88 -9.91
C ALA A 82 -5.36 -7.70 -11.19
N ALA A 83 -5.77 -6.79 -12.09
CA ALA A 83 -5.01 -6.47 -13.31
C ALA A 83 -3.63 -5.88 -12.98
N MET A 84 -3.55 -4.96 -12.01
CA MET A 84 -2.28 -4.39 -11.53
C MET A 84 -1.38 -5.46 -10.89
N THR A 85 -1.96 -6.40 -10.13
CA THR A 85 -1.22 -7.53 -9.57
C THR A 85 -0.63 -8.42 -10.67
N ALA A 86 -1.40 -8.67 -11.74
CA ALA A 86 -0.94 -9.46 -12.89
C ALA A 86 0.12 -8.72 -13.73
N ALA A 87 0.04 -7.39 -13.81
CA ALA A 87 0.98 -6.55 -14.57
C ALA A 87 2.32 -6.27 -13.84
N SER A 88 2.46 -6.74 -12.60
CA SER A 88 3.63 -6.49 -11.74
C SER A 88 4.25 -7.78 -11.23
N VAL A 89 5.53 -7.73 -10.88
CA VAL A 89 6.31 -8.89 -10.43
C VAL A 89 6.23 -9.08 -8.92
N TYR A 90 6.21 -7.97 -8.17
CA TYR A 90 6.12 -8.00 -6.70
C TYR A 90 5.34 -6.78 -6.18
N ASP A 91 4.99 -6.80 -4.89
CA ASP A 91 4.27 -5.71 -4.24
C ASP A 91 5.18 -4.87 -3.35
N ILE A 92 4.88 -3.58 -3.25
CA ILE A 92 5.29 -2.70 -2.15
C ILE A 92 3.99 -2.34 -1.43
N LEU A 93 3.69 -3.06 -0.34
CA LEU A 93 2.43 -2.90 0.38
C LEU A 93 2.59 -3.14 1.87
N ARG A 94 1.74 -2.51 2.68
CA ARG A 94 1.60 -2.79 4.11
C ARG A 94 0.14 -2.74 4.54
N VAL A 95 -0.34 -3.85 5.11
CA VAL A 95 -1.63 -3.89 5.81
C VAL A 95 -1.49 -3.32 7.23
N ARG A 96 -2.54 -2.71 7.77
CA ARG A 96 -2.52 -2.30 9.18
C ARG A 96 -2.77 -3.50 10.09
N THR A 97 -2.17 -3.52 11.27
CA THR A 97 -2.53 -4.52 12.30
C THR A 97 -3.96 -4.28 12.80
N ARG A 98 -4.53 -5.26 13.51
CA ARG A 98 -5.87 -5.07 14.13
C ARG A 98 -5.88 -3.90 15.10
N ASP A 99 -4.84 -3.75 15.91
CA ASP A 99 -4.73 -2.65 16.88
C ASP A 99 -4.62 -1.29 16.18
N GLU A 100 -3.82 -1.20 15.12
CA GLU A 100 -3.71 0.01 14.30
C GLU A 100 -5.08 0.37 13.69
N SER A 101 -5.76 -0.62 13.11
CA SER A 101 -7.05 -0.45 12.45
C SER A 101 -8.16 -0.07 13.44
N ARG A 102 -8.22 -0.71 14.62
CA ARG A 102 -9.19 -0.39 15.69
C ARG A 102 -9.03 1.05 16.18
N ARG A 103 -7.79 1.51 16.35
CA ARG A 103 -7.52 2.88 16.80
C ARG A 103 -7.87 3.92 15.75
N LEU A 104 -7.59 3.61 14.48
CA LEU A 104 -7.87 4.54 13.37
C LEU A 104 -9.36 4.65 13.09
N TYR A 105 -10.04 3.53 12.91
CA TYR A 105 -11.43 3.50 12.46
C TYR A 105 -12.44 3.54 13.62
N GLY A 106 -12.01 3.25 14.85
CA GLY A 106 -12.87 3.26 16.03
C GLY A 106 -14.12 2.41 15.83
N ARG A 107 -15.30 3.04 15.92
CA ARG A 107 -16.60 2.38 15.74
C ARG A 107 -16.85 1.88 14.31
N MET A 108 -16.15 2.40 13.31
CA MET A 108 -16.27 1.96 11.92
C MET A 108 -15.41 0.72 11.62
N TRP A 109 -14.55 0.32 12.56
CA TRP A 109 -13.76 -0.90 12.43
C TRP A 109 -14.66 -2.14 12.44
N ARG A 110 -14.36 -3.09 11.55
CA ARG A 110 -15.11 -4.35 11.41
C ARG A 110 -14.16 -5.53 11.54
N GLU A 111 -14.43 -6.43 12.48
CA GLU A 111 -13.70 -7.70 12.61
C GLU A 111 -13.84 -8.51 11.31
N GLY A 112 -12.74 -9.13 10.86
CA GLY A 112 -12.71 -9.93 9.63
C GLY A 112 -12.78 -9.12 8.32
N HIS A 113 -12.75 -7.78 8.36
CA HIS A 113 -12.73 -6.99 7.13
C HIS A 113 -11.38 -7.10 6.40
N ILE A 114 -11.42 -7.67 5.19
CA ILE A 114 -10.25 -7.80 4.31
C ILE A 114 -10.15 -6.54 3.43
N THR A 115 -9.00 -5.88 3.53
CA THR A 115 -8.68 -4.69 2.71
C THR A 115 -8.28 -5.08 1.30
N ASN A 116 -8.41 -4.17 0.32
CA ASN A 116 -7.91 -4.42 -1.04
C ASN A 116 -6.40 -4.70 -1.06
N THR A 117 -5.62 -4.00 -0.22
CA THR A 117 -4.19 -4.26 -0.02
C THR A 117 -3.91 -5.69 0.43
N GLU A 118 -4.70 -6.22 1.37
CA GLU A 118 -4.60 -7.63 1.77
C GLU A 118 -4.99 -8.59 0.64
N ARG A 119 -6.06 -8.27 -0.12
CA ARG A 119 -6.44 -9.05 -1.30
C ARG A 119 -5.32 -9.12 -2.35
N ASN A 120 -4.60 -8.02 -2.58
CA ASN A 120 -3.46 -7.97 -3.50
C ASN A 120 -2.36 -8.94 -3.06
N TRP A 121 -2.00 -8.89 -1.77
CA TRP A 121 -1.00 -9.79 -1.19
C TRP A 121 -1.41 -11.27 -1.29
N LYS A 122 -2.69 -11.58 -1.01
CA LYS A 122 -3.26 -12.94 -1.11
C LYS A 122 -3.28 -13.44 -2.55
N ARG A 123 -3.74 -12.61 -3.50
CA ARG A 123 -3.79 -12.95 -4.94
C ARG A 123 -2.43 -13.37 -5.47
N ARG A 124 -1.36 -12.62 -5.16
CA ARG A 124 0.00 -12.95 -5.62
C ARG A 124 0.50 -14.30 -5.09
N ARG A 125 -0.04 -14.77 -3.96
CA ARG A 125 0.36 -16.01 -3.29
C ARG A 125 -0.61 -17.18 -3.51
N GLY A 126 -1.68 -16.97 -4.28
CA GLY A 126 -2.71 -18.00 -4.48
C GLY A 126 -3.44 -18.37 -3.18
N ILE A 127 -3.48 -17.47 -2.19
CA ILE A 127 -4.16 -17.69 -0.92
C ILE A 127 -5.64 -17.26 -1.09
N ALA A 128 -6.57 -18.12 -0.68
CA ALA A 128 -7.99 -17.82 -0.72
C ALA A 128 -8.36 -16.69 0.26
N GLU A 129 -9.38 -15.89 -0.07
CA GLU A 129 -9.74 -14.71 0.75
C GLU A 129 -10.17 -15.09 2.17
N ASP A 130 -10.85 -16.22 2.34
CA ASP A 130 -11.34 -16.74 3.61
C ASP A 130 -10.24 -17.29 4.54
N VAL A 131 -9.02 -17.48 4.03
CA VAL A 131 -7.87 -17.87 4.85
C VAL A 131 -7.40 -16.68 5.69
N GLU A 132 -7.48 -16.82 7.01
CA GLU A 132 -7.00 -15.81 7.95
C GLU A 132 -5.47 -15.79 7.99
N VAL A 133 -4.89 -14.61 7.77
CA VAL A 133 -3.44 -14.38 7.87
C VAL A 133 -3.21 -13.16 8.74
N SER A 134 -2.29 -13.27 9.69
CA SER A 134 -1.97 -12.15 10.59
C SER A 134 -1.25 -11.02 9.84
N ALA A 135 -1.45 -9.77 10.27
CA ALA A 135 -0.74 -8.64 9.71
C ALA A 135 0.77 -8.79 9.89
N GLU A 136 1.20 -9.35 11.02
CA GLU A 136 2.59 -9.61 11.37
C GLU A 136 3.26 -10.62 10.42
N GLU A 137 2.52 -11.62 9.97
CA GLU A 137 2.98 -12.56 8.95
C GLU A 137 3.11 -11.90 7.58
N ILE A 138 2.12 -11.10 7.18
CA ILE A 138 2.17 -10.30 5.96
C ILE A 138 3.40 -9.39 6.01
N HIS A 139 3.59 -8.65 7.11
CA HIS A 139 4.73 -7.75 7.33
C HIS A 139 6.07 -8.44 7.17
N ARG A 140 6.24 -9.61 7.80
CA ARG A 140 7.46 -10.41 7.70
C ARG A 140 7.74 -10.81 6.26
N SER A 141 6.71 -11.24 5.52
CA SER A 141 6.85 -11.62 4.11
C SER A 141 7.18 -10.44 3.19
N MET A 142 6.82 -9.23 3.60
CA MET A 142 7.08 -7.99 2.86
C MET A 142 8.34 -7.26 3.36
N GLY A 143 9.12 -7.86 4.26
CA GLY A 143 10.37 -7.28 4.76
C GLY A 143 10.20 -6.15 5.78
N PHE A 144 9.01 -5.94 6.36
CA PHE A 144 8.85 -4.97 7.44
C PHE A 144 9.38 -5.53 8.75
N THR A 145 10.37 -4.84 9.34
CA THR A 145 10.73 -5.06 10.74
C THR A 145 9.77 -4.31 11.65
N GLU A 146 8.90 -5.06 12.33
CA GLU A 146 8.01 -4.53 13.35
C GLU A 146 8.81 -4.05 14.57
N LYS A 147 8.95 -2.72 14.69
CA LYS A 147 9.53 -2.09 15.88
C LYS A 147 8.41 -1.84 16.87
N LYS A 148 8.43 -2.55 18.01
CA LYS A 148 7.46 -2.36 19.09
C LYS A 148 7.30 -0.87 19.43
N GLY A 149 6.05 -0.38 19.39
CA GLY A 149 5.71 1.02 19.67
C GLY A 149 6.04 2.02 18.55
N LEU A 150 6.49 1.59 17.36
CA LEU A 150 6.71 2.46 16.22
C LEU A 150 5.41 3.14 15.77
N PHE A 151 4.32 2.39 15.66
CA PHE A 151 3.01 2.96 15.34
C PHE A 151 2.57 4.03 16.34
N ASN A 152 2.75 3.80 17.65
CA ASN A 152 2.42 4.80 18.67
C ASN A 152 3.24 6.08 18.49
N ARG A 153 4.54 5.93 18.20
CA ARG A 153 5.43 7.06 17.93
C ARG A 153 5.06 7.77 16.63
N LEU A 154 4.64 7.05 15.59
CA LEU A 154 4.07 7.65 14.38
C LEU A 154 2.84 8.45 14.76
N MET A 155 1.80 7.83 15.30
CA MET A 155 0.55 8.51 15.61
C MET A 155 0.70 9.66 16.61
N SER A 156 1.80 9.72 17.38
CA SER A 156 2.15 10.87 18.21
C SER A 156 2.94 11.95 17.46
N ARG A 157 3.79 11.58 16.49
CA ARG A 157 4.56 12.52 15.66
C ARG A 157 3.77 13.08 14.49
N CYS A 158 2.71 12.40 14.07
CA CYS A 158 1.76 12.86 13.09
C CYS A 158 0.60 13.62 13.74
N LYS A 159 0.74 14.08 14.99
CA LYS A 159 -0.13 15.09 15.57
C LYS A 159 0.57 16.42 15.35
N ASP A 160 0.07 17.16 14.35
CA ASP A 160 0.41 18.52 13.95
C ASP A 160 1.87 18.77 13.52
#